data_AF-A0A4Y2DHZ3-F1
#
_entry.id   AF-A0A4Y2DHZ3-F1
#
_cell.length_a   1.000
_cell.length_b   1.000
_cell.length_c   1.000
_cell.angle_alpha   90.00
_cell.angle_beta   90.00
_cell.angle_gamma   90.00
#
_symmetry.space_group_name_H-M   'P 1'
#
loop_
_entity.id
_entity.type
_entity.pdbx_description
1 polymer ?
#
loop_
_entity_poly.entity_id
_entity_poly.type
_entity_poly.pdbx_seq_one_letter_code
_entity_poly.pdbx_strand_id
1 'polypeptide(L)'
;MKIWVIWRGLLSRVTQYYILHHGVLRPDKLTTKLRVVFNASSPTTTGISLNDILMKGDVIEDVFQTISRFRRHNFAFTTDIQKMYRQILIDPDQQDLQRIVWKTGPNAEVSAYRLKTVTYGMCNAPFLAIRTLQQLAEDEKSRFPLASEVLLNDTYMDDIVSGAPDLETARRLQSQLRDALKSCGMTLLKWSSNSPELLNSSLSTDVEHSFSVDTDLSVKTLETFGSLSRIVLCLRCPFQLNHHIPSVRC
;
A
#
# COMPACT_ATOMS: atom_id res chain seq x y z
N MET A 1 -1.72 -18.13 -7.14
CA MET A 1 -3.17 -17.94 -7.40
C MET A 1 -3.36 -16.56 -8.03
N LYS A 2 -4.01 -16.42 -9.21
CA LYS A 2 -4.29 -15.10 -9.81
C LYS A 2 -5.65 -14.64 -9.29
N ILE A 3 -5.67 -13.61 -8.44
CA ILE A 3 -6.91 -13.08 -7.88
C ILE A 3 -7.59 -12.24 -8.97
N TRP A 4 -8.77 -12.68 -9.40
CA TRP A 4 -9.63 -11.98 -10.35
C TRP A 4 -10.68 -11.22 -9.57
N VAL A 5 -10.78 -9.90 -9.77
CA VAL A 5 -11.94 -9.16 -9.27
C VAL A 5 -13.05 -9.25 -10.32
N ILE A 6 -14.12 -9.97 -10.00
CA ILE A 6 -15.24 -10.23 -10.92
C ILE A 6 -16.36 -9.22 -10.64
N TRP A 7 -16.72 -8.44 -11.65
CA TRP A 7 -18.02 -7.76 -11.75
C TRP A 7 -18.63 -8.16 -13.09
N ARG A 8 -19.60 -9.07 -13.06
CA ARG A 8 -20.30 -9.55 -14.26
C ARG A 8 -21.47 -8.63 -14.59
N GLY A 9 -21.34 -7.86 -15.67
CA GLY A 9 -22.45 -7.18 -16.33
C GLY A 9 -22.45 -7.51 -17.83
N LEU A 10 -23.62 -7.85 -18.40
CA LEU A 10 -23.77 -8.09 -19.84
C LEU A 10 -23.54 -6.77 -20.62
N LEU A 11 -22.35 -6.58 -21.17
CA LEU A 11 -22.08 -5.51 -22.14
C LEU A 11 -22.30 -6.05 -23.55
N SER A 12 -23.46 -5.76 -24.15
CA SER A 12 -23.83 -6.17 -25.52
C SER A 12 -23.21 -5.29 -26.62
N ARG A 13 -22.45 -4.24 -26.24
CA ARG A 13 -21.53 -3.48 -27.10
C ARG A 13 -20.22 -3.28 -26.35
N VAL A 14 -19.08 -3.43 -27.03
CA VAL A 14 -17.75 -3.22 -26.43
C VAL A 14 -17.61 -1.75 -26.06
N THR A 15 -17.91 -1.42 -24.81
CA THR A 15 -17.79 -0.07 -24.25
C THR A 15 -16.32 0.19 -23.96
N GLN A 16 -15.78 1.27 -24.53
CA GLN A 16 -14.36 1.60 -24.42
C GLN A 16 -14.20 2.95 -23.73
N TYR A 17 -13.22 3.06 -22.83
CA TYR A 17 -12.88 4.31 -22.15
C TYR A 17 -11.38 4.55 -22.18
N TYR A 18 -10.98 5.76 -22.57
CA TYR A 18 -9.59 6.20 -22.63
C TYR A 18 -9.26 7.10 -21.43
N ILE A 19 -8.42 6.61 -20.54
CA ILE A 19 -7.98 7.32 -19.35
C ILE A 19 -6.90 8.33 -19.75
N LEU A 20 -7.15 9.60 -19.42
CA LEU A 20 -6.14 10.64 -19.56
C LEU A 20 -4.99 10.37 -18.61
N HIS A 21 -3.77 10.56 -19.09
CA HIS A 21 -2.58 10.36 -18.27
C HIS A 21 -1.49 11.33 -18.65
N HIS A 22 -0.64 11.65 -17.70
CA HIS A 22 0.53 12.50 -17.92
C HIS A 22 1.69 12.05 -17.04
N GLY A 23 2.91 12.38 -17.47
CA GLY A 23 4.12 12.13 -16.70
C GLY A 23 4.43 13.28 -15.76
N VAL A 24 4.67 12.97 -14.49
CA VAL A 24 5.23 13.90 -13.50
C VAL A 24 6.67 13.51 -13.25
N LEU A 25 7.60 14.36 -13.69
CA LEU A 25 9.03 14.20 -13.43
C LEU A 25 9.36 14.67 -12.02
N ARG A 26 10.08 13.83 -11.29
CA ARG A 26 10.62 14.09 -9.95
C ARG A 26 12.11 13.75 -9.93
N PRO A 27 12.96 14.66 -10.43
CA PRO A 27 14.39 14.41 -10.54
C PRO A 27 15.08 14.24 -9.18
N ASP A 28 14.46 14.73 -8.10
CA ASP A 28 14.87 14.60 -6.70
C ASP A 28 14.74 13.17 -6.14
N LYS A 29 14.00 12.28 -6.81
CA LYS A 29 13.80 10.90 -6.35
C LYS A 29 14.85 9.96 -6.94
N LEU A 30 15.53 9.23 -6.06
CA LEU A 30 16.56 8.25 -6.43
C LEU A 30 16.02 7.09 -7.29
N THR A 31 14.83 6.55 -6.95
CA THR A 31 14.33 5.29 -7.52
C THR A 31 13.28 5.44 -8.62
N THR A 32 12.46 6.50 -8.60
CA THR A 32 11.38 6.68 -9.59
C THR A 32 11.31 8.14 -10.04
N LYS A 33 12.15 8.50 -11.02
CA LYS A 33 12.25 9.85 -11.57
C LYS A 33 11.03 10.29 -12.40
N LEU A 34 10.22 9.36 -12.88
CA LEU A 34 9.00 9.63 -13.64
C LEU A 34 7.84 8.85 -13.03
N ARG A 35 6.77 9.54 -12.63
CA ARG A 35 5.49 8.90 -12.26
C ARG A 35 4.45 9.24 -13.30
N VAL A 36 3.82 8.22 -13.88
CA VAL A 36 2.62 8.42 -14.69
C VAL A 36 1.46 8.65 -13.74
N VAL A 37 0.66 9.68 -13.95
CA VAL A 37 -0.59 9.96 -13.23
C VAL A 37 -1.74 9.67 -14.18
N PHE A 38 -2.68 8.83 -13.76
CA PHE A 38 -3.92 8.56 -14.49
C PHE A 38 -5.05 9.40 -13.90
N ASN A 39 -5.82 10.07 -14.74
CA ASN A 39 -6.95 10.90 -14.35
C ASN A 39 -8.24 10.29 -14.89
N ALA A 40 -8.90 9.47 -14.05
CA ALA A 40 -10.21 8.90 -14.34
C ALA A 40 -11.39 9.80 -13.90
N SER A 41 -11.09 10.96 -13.30
CA SER A 41 -12.09 11.97 -12.91
C SER A 41 -12.29 13.06 -13.96
N SER A 42 -11.57 13.01 -15.08
CA SER A 42 -11.78 13.98 -16.16
C SER A 42 -13.11 13.72 -16.85
N PRO A 43 -14.01 14.72 -16.96
CA PRO A 43 -15.28 14.57 -17.65
C PRO A 43 -15.07 14.21 -19.13
N THR A 44 -15.92 13.34 -19.66
CA THR A 44 -15.99 13.08 -21.10
C THR A 44 -16.87 14.11 -21.80
N THR A 45 -17.13 13.94 -23.10
CA THR A 45 -18.06 14.78 -23.87
C THR A 45 -19.49 14.78 -23.31
N THR A 46 -19.85 13.80 -22.47
CA THR A 46 -21.15 13.76 -21.77
C THR A 46 -21.17 14.55 -20.47
N GLY A 47 -20.03 15.10 -20.03
CA GLY A 47 -19.87 15.76 -18.73
C GLY A 47 -19.71 14.80 -17.55
N ILE A 48 -19.73 13.48 -17.79
CA ILE A 48 -19.57 12.43 -16.78
C ILE A 48 -18.18 11.81 -16.92
N SER A 49 -17.49 11.58 -15.80
CA SER A 49 -16.19 10.90 -15.75
C SER A 49 -16.34 9.40 -15.45
N LEU A 50 -15.27 8.62 -15.67
CA LEU A 50 -15.29 7.20 -15.32
C LEU A 50 -15.50 6.98 -13.81
N ASN A 51 -14.89 7.82 -12.98
CA ASN A 51 -15.03 7.73 -11.53
C ASN A 51 -16.44 8.01 -11.01
N ASP A 52 -17.27 8.74 -11.77
CA ASP A 52 -18.68 8.98 -11.43
C ASP A 52 -19.56 7.74 -11.69
N ILE A 53 -19.11 6.84 -12.57
CA ILE A 53 -19.85 5.64 -12.98
C ILE A 53 -19.39 4.41 -12.18
N LEU A 54 -18.10 4.33 -11.86
CA LEU A 54 -17.54 3.20 -11.12
C LEU A 54 -18.07 3.14 -9.68
N MET A 55 -18.41 1.94 -9.22
CA MET A 55 -18.67 1.71 -7.81
C MET A 55 -17.37 1.76 -7.02
N LYS A 56 -17.25 2.77 -6.17
CA LYS A 56 -16.08 3.01 -5.31
C LYS A 56 -15.79 1.84 -4.36
N GLY A 57 -16.83 1.21 -3.82
CA GLY A 57 -16.72 0.23 -2.74
C GLY A 57 -16.36 0.89 -1.40
N ASP A 58 -16.55 0.14 -0.31
CA ASP A 58 -16.30 0.62 1.04
C ASP A 58 -14.87 0.33 1.46
N VAL A 59 -14.13 1.38 1.77
CA VAL A 59 -12.76 1.29 2.30
C VAL A 59 -12.78 1.91 3.67
N ILE A 60 -12.87 1.06 4.69
CA ILE A 60 -12.79 1.47 6.08
C ILE A 60 -11.36 1.22 6.54
N GLU A 61 -10.54 2.26 6.46
CA GLU A 61 -9.20 2.26 7.02
C GLU A 61 -9.13 3.25 8.18
N ASP A 62 -9.10 2.72 9.40
CA ASP A 62 -8.95 3.52 10.60
C ASP A 62 -7.48 3.53 11.01
N VAL A 63 -6.77 4.57 10.58
CA VAL A 63 -5.36 4.82 10.91
C VAL A 63 -5.14 4.80 12.42
N PHE A 64 -6.07 5.33 13.21
CA PHE A 64 -5.93 5.38 14.66
C PHE A 64 -5.96 3.97 15.25
N GLN A 65 -6.85 3.10 14.78
CA GLN A 65 -6.90 1.71 15.21
C GLN A 65 -5.64 0.93 14.81
N THR A 66 -5.17 1.08 13.58
CA THR A 66 -3.96 0.42 13.08
C THR A 66 -2.75 0.84 13.92
N ILE A 67 -2.57 2.14 14.18
CA ILE A 67 -1.48 2.65 15.02
C ILE A 67 -1.62 2.17 16.46
N SER A 68 -2.85 2.13 16.99
CA SER A 68 -3.11 1.70 18.36
C SER A 68 -2.78 0.22 18.58
N ARG A 69 -3.11 -0.66 17.63
CA ARG A 69 -2.67 -2.09 17.65
C ARG A 69 -1.16 -2.20 17.54
N PHE A 70 -0.56 -1.50 16.58
CA PHE A 70 0.88 -1.50 16.37
C PHE A 70 1.68 -1.17 17.64
N ARG A 71 1.26 -0.13 18.38
CA ARG A 71 1.94 0.32 19.60
C ARG A 71 1.97 -0.70 20.73
N ARG A 72 1.12 -1.73 20.69
CA ARG A 72 1.05 -2.78 21.72
C ARG A 72 2.16 -3.83 21.58
N HIS A 73 2.83 -3.90 20.43
CA HIS A 73 3.83 -4.93 20.18
C HIS A 73 5.18 -4.58 20.81
N ASN A 74 5.79 -5.57 21.45
CA ASN A 74 7.15 -5.44 21.96
C ASN A 74 8.16 -5.42 20.80
N PHE A 75 7.98 -6.37 19.87
CA PHE A 75 8.73 -6.51 18.63
C PHE A 75 7.84 -6.08 17.47
N ALA A 76 8.06 -4.88 16.97
CA ALA A 76 7.21 -4.22 15.99
C ALA A 76 7.98 -4.01 14.68
N PHE A 77 7.31 -4.22 13.55
CA PHE A 77 7.90 -4.05 12.23
C PHE A 77 6.90 -3.42 11.24
N THR A 78 7.45 -2.88 10.17
CA THR A 78 6.69 -2.38 9.03
C THR A 78 7.28 -2.92 7.73
N THR A 79 6.46 -3.05 6.70
CA THR A 79 6.88 -3.47 5.36
C THR A 79 5.91 -2.95 4.31
N ASP A 80 6.39 -2.77 3.09
CA ASP A 80 5.66 -2.25 1.92
C ASP A 80 5.36 -3.40 0.94
N ILE A 81 4.12 -3.49 0.46
CA ILE A 81 3.75 -4.39 -0.63
C ILE A 81 4.11 -3.72 -1.96
N GLN A 82 5.20 -4.19 -2.57
CA GLN A 82 5.80 -3.57 -3.74
C GLN A 82 4.77 -3.34 -4.85
N LYS A 83 4.47 -2.09 -5.21
CA LYS A 83 3.58 -1.78 -6.34
C LYS A 83 2.25 -2.55 -6.28
N MET A 84 1.68 -2.73 -5.09
CA MET A 84 0.50 -3.55 -4.78
C MET A 84 -0.57 -3.56 -5.88
N TYR A 85 -1.10 -2.39 -6.27
CA TYR A 85 -2.14 -2.25 -7.30
C TYR A 85 -1.77 -2.90 -8.64
N ARG A 86 -0.51 -2.79 -9.06
CA ARG A 86 -0.02 -3.35 -10.32
C ARG A 86 0.12 -4.87 -10.30
N GLN A 87 -0.04 -5.50 -9.15
CA GLN A 87 0.04 -6.96 -9.00
C GLN A 87 -1.35 -7.62 -9.13
N ILE A 88 -2.42 -6.83 -9.17
CA ILE A 88 -3.81 -7.31 -9.19
C ILE A 88 -4.35 -7.19 -10.61
N LEU A 89 -4.76 -8.30 -11.21
CA LEU A 89 -5.30 -8.33 -12.57
C LEU A 89 -6.77 -7.89 -12.58
N ILE A 90 -7.11 -7.13 -13.61
CA ILE A 90 -8.50 -6.77 -13.94
C ILE A 90 -9.07 -7.84 -14.86
N ASP A 91 -10.35 -8.17 -14.64
CA ASP A 91 -11.12 -9.06 -15.49
C ASP A 91 -11.02 -8.64 -16.97
N PRO A 92 -10.74 -9.56 -17.91
CA PRO A 92 -10.54 -9.23 -19.32
C PRO A 92 -11.70 -8.44 -19.93
N ASP A 93 -12.93 -8.69 -19.49
CA ASP A 93 -14.14 -8.03 -20.01
C ASP A 93 -14.21 -6.55 -19.60
N GLN A 94 -13.45 -6.15 -18.57
CA GLN A 94 -13.40 -4.77 -18.08
C GLN A 94 -12.15 -3.99 -18.53
N GLN A 95 -11.18 -4.65 -19.16
CA GLN A 95 -9.92 -4.00 -19.57
C GLN A 95 -10.15 -2.90 -20.63
N ASP A 96 -11.25 -2.96 -21.37
CA ASP A 96 -11.62 -1.93 -22.35
C ASP A 96 -12.07 -0.61 -21.72
N LEU A 97 -12.41 -0.61 -20.42
CA LEU A 97 -12.70 0.59 -19.65
C LEU A 97 -11.42 1.27 -19.10
N GLN A 98 -10.26 0.63 -19.27
CA GLN A 98 -8.96 1.14 -18.80
C GLN A 98 -7.95 1.23 -19.94
N ARG A 99 -8.35 1.88 -21.04
CA ARG A 99 -7.43 2.11 -22.17
C ARG A 99 -6.65 3.39 -21.99
N ILE A 100 -5.47 3.45 -22.59
CA ILE A 100 -4.67 4.66 -22.74
C ILE A 100 -4.20 4.80 -24.18
N VAL A 101 -3.95 6.02 -24.60
CA VAL A 101 -3.22 6.31 -25.85
C VAL A 101 -1.75 6.54 -25.53
N TRP A 102 -0.83 6.11 -26.37
CA TRP A 102 0.59 6.39 -26.17
C TRP A 102 1.26 6.70 -27.49
N LYS A 103 2.22 7.62 -27.42
CA LYS A 103 2.99 8.10 -28.56
C LYS A 103 4.46 8.14 -28.17
N THR A 104 5.33 7.48 -28.94
CA THR A 104 6.76 7.39 -28.65
C THR A 104 7.55 8.63 -29.09
N GLY A 105 6.96 9.50 -29.90
CA GLY A 105 7.56 10.77 -30.32
C GLY A 105 6.59 11.65 -31.12
N PRO A 106 6.96 12.90 -31.44
CA PRO A 106 6.06 13.87 -32.06
C PRO A 106 5.44 13.42 -33.38
N ASN A 107 6.14 12.58 -34.15
CA ASN A 107 5.72 12.10 -35.46
C ASN A 107 5.31 10.62 -35.50
N ALA A 108 5.38 9.93 -34.35
CA ALA A 108 5.00 8.51 -34.28
C ALA A 108 3.47 8.34 -34.39
N GLU A 109 3.00 7.17 -34.81
CA GLU A 109 1.58 6.86 -34.75
C GLU A 109 1.10 6.72 -33.30
N VAL A 110 -0.16 7.06 -33.06
CA VAL A 110 -0.78 6.93 -31.74
C VAL A 110 -1.29 5.50 -31.58
N SER A 111 -0.80 4.80 -30.57
CA SER A 111 -1.20 3.43 -30.25
C SER A 111 -2.10 3.40 -29.03
N ALA A 112 -3.11 2.54 -29.04
CA ALA A 112 -3.98 2.28 -27.90
C ALA A 112 -3.50 1.06 -27.10
N TYR A 113 -3.41 1.19 -25.78
CA TYR A 113 -3.03 0.12 -24.87
C TYR A 113 -4.14 -0.13 -23.86
N ARG A 114 -4.28 -1.38 -23.42
CA ARG A 114 -5.17 -1.79 -22.32
C ARG A 114 -4.36 -1.98 -21.06
N LEU A 115 -4.73 -1.29 -19.99
CA LEU A 115 -4.16 -1.55 -18.67
C LEU A 115 -4.79 -2.83 -18.12
N LYS A 116 -3.95 -3.80 -17.77
CA LYS A 116 -4.39 -5.15 -17.34
C LYS A 116 -4.56 -5.29 -15.83
N THR A 117 -4.12 -4.29 -15.07
CA THR A 117 -4.04 -4.36 -13.62
C THR A 117 -4.80 -3.20 -12.99
N VAL A 118 -5.07 -3.30 -11.69
CA VAL A 118 -5.71 -2.21 -10.96
C VAL A 118 -4.88 -0.94 -11.13
N THR A 119 -5.50 0.09 -11.70
CA THR A 119 -4.85 1.36 -12.02
C THR A 119 -5.16 2.39 -10.94
N TYR A 120 -4.11 3.00 -10.38
CA TYR A 120 -4.26 4.12 -9.44
C TYR A 120 -4.91 5.33 -10.12
N GLY A 121 -5.67 6.13 -9.38
CA GLY A 121 -6.45 7.25 -9.93
C GLY A 121 -7.90 6.89 -10.28
N MET A 122 -8.25 5.60 -10.24
CA MET A 122 -9.64 5.14 -10.24
C MET A 122 -10.21 5.15 -8.81
N CYS A 123 -11.48 5.52 -8.66
CA CYS A 123 -12.13 5.63 -7.35
C CYS A 123 -12.23 4.30 -6.60
N ASN A 124 -12.36 3.19 -7.33
CA ASN A 124 -12.51 1.84 -6.78
C ASN A 124 -11.18 1.10 -6.52
N ALA A 125 -10.05 1.64 -6.99
CA ALA A 125 -8.76 0.97 -6.87
C ALA A 125 -8.36 0.61 -5.42
N PRO A 126 -8.55 1.49 -4.41
CA PRO A 126 -8.26 1.14 -3.02
C PRO A 126 -9.12 -0.03 -2.52
N PHE A 127 -10.42 -0.04 -2.82
CA PHE A 127 -11.31 -1.14 -2.44
C PHE A 127 -10.86 -2.46 -3.04
N LEU A 128 -10.55 -2.48 -4.34
CA LEU A 128 -10.09 -3.69 -5.03
C LEU A 128 -8.79 -4.23 -4.41
N ALA A 129 -7.88 -3.33 -4.05
CA ALA A 129 -6.60 -3.68 -3.44
C ALA A 129 -6.79 -4.31 -2.06
N ILE A 130 -7.50 -3.63 -1.16
CA ILE A 130 -7.76 -4.14 0.19
C ILE A 130 -8.59 -5.42 0.16
N ARG A 131 -9.64 -5.48 -0.67
CA ARG A 131 -10.46 -6.70 -0.79
C ARG A 131 -9.66 -7.89 -1.34
N THR A 132 -8.65 -7.65 -2.18
CA THR A 132 -7.72 -8.70 -2.60
C THR A 132 -6.94 -9.27 -1.41
N LEU A 133 -6.42 -8.41 -0.51
CA LEU A 133 -5.70 -8.86 0.68
C LEU A 133 -6.57 -9.61 1.67
N GLN A 134 -7.78 -9.13 1.97
CA GLN A 134 -8.61 -9.86 2.92
C GLN A 134 -9.18 -11.15 2.31
N GLN A 135 -9.21 -11.30 0.98
CA GLN A 135 -9.55 -12.58 0.35
C GLN A 135 -8.38 -13.57 0.50
N LEU A 136 -7.15 -13.11 0.23
CA LEU A 136 -5.95 -13.89 0.50
C LEU A 136 -5.88 -14.36 1.95
N ALA A 137 -6.22 -13.48 2.89
CA ALA A 137 -6.23 -13.79 4.32
C ALA A 137 -7.19 -14.94 4.65
N GLU A 138 -8.39 -14.94 4.07
CA GLU A 138 -9.37 -16.01 4.29
C GLU A 138 -8.94 -17.32 3.62
N ASP A 139 -8.53 -17.26 2.35
CA ASP A 139 -8.14 -18.43 1.55
C ASP A 139 -6.95 -19.17 2.15
N GLU A 140 -5.98 -18.44 2.70
CA GLU A 140 -4.72 -18.98 3.22
C GLU A 140 -4.69 -19.11 4.75
N LYS A 141 -5.80 -18.84 5.44
CA LYS A 141 -5.89 -18.82 6.91
C LYS A 141 -5.41 -20.10 7.58
N SER A 142 -5.70 -21.24 6.98
CA SER A 142 -5.29 -22.56 7.48
C SER A 142 -3.76 -22.76 7.42
N ARG A 143 -3.09 -22.17 6.42
CA ARG A 143 -1.65 -22.29 6.18
C ARG A 143 -0.86 -21.20 6.90
N PHE A 144 -1.38 -19.98 6.93
CA PHE A 144 -0.69 -18.79 7.43
C PHE A 144 -1.56 -17.99 8.43
N PRO A 145 -1.96 -18.59 9.58
CA PRO A 145 -2.93 -17.97 10.48
C PRO A 145 -2.49 -16.61 11.05
N LEU A 146 -1.20 -16.41 11.33
CA LEU A 146 -0.69 -15.14 11.85
C LEU A 146 -0.73 -14.05 10.77
N ALA A 147 -0.32 -14.40 9.55
CA ALA A 147 -0.37 -13.48 8.42
C ALA A 147 -1.81 -13.08 8.09
N SER A 148 -2.76 -14.01 8.14
CA SER A 148 -4.16 -13.72 7.87
C SER A 148 -4.75 -12.72 8.86
N GLU A 149 -4.44 -12.83 10.15
CA GLU A 149 -4.88 -11.86 11.15
C GLU A 149 -4.33 -10.45 10.86
N VAL A 150 -3.06 -10.36 10.47
CA VAL A 150 -2.40 -9.08 10.11
C VAL A 150 -2.94 -8.51 8.81
N LEU A 151 -3.18 -9.31 7.78
CA LEU A 151 -3.74 -8.86 6.51
C LEU A 151 -5.19 -8.35 6.66
N LEU A 152 -5.92 -8.84 7.66
CA LEU A 152 -7.27 -8.38 7.99
C LEU A 152 -7.29 -7.07 8.76
N ASN A 153 -6.33 -6.86 9.68
CA ASN A 153 -6.44 -5.83 10.70
C ASN A 153 -5.33 -4.76 10.65
N ASP A 154 -4.15 -5.10 10.14
CA ASP A 154 -2.93 -4.30 10.32
C ASP A 154 -2.32 -3.85 8.99
N THR A 155 -3.13 -3.85 7.94
CA THR A 155 -2.78 -3.27 6.64
C THR A 155 -3.41 -1.88 6.48
N TYR A 156 -2.64 -0.93 5.99
CA TYR A 156 -3.11 0.38 5.58
C TYR A 156 -2.60 0.65 4.17
N MET A 157 -3.50 0.67 3.19
CA MET A 157 -3.13 0.73 1.78
C MET A 157 -2.08 -0.33 1.42
N ASP A 158 -0.87 0.09 1.03
CA ASP A 158 0.27 -0.74 0.68
C ASP A 158 1.27 -0.99 1.84
N ASP A 159 1.07 -0.37 3.00
CA ASP A 159 1.88 -0.56 4.21
C ASP A 159 1.26 -1.65 5.11
N ILE A 160 2.08 -2.59 5.59
CA ILE A 160 1.75 -3.46 6.72
C ILE A 160 2.50 -2.95 7.95
N VAL A 161 1.76 -2.76 9.04
CA VAL A 161 2.27 -2.14 10.27
C VAL A 161 1.81 -2.98 11.47
N SER A 162 2.65 -3.94 11.89
CA SER A 162 2.28 -4.95 12.89
C SER A 162 3.46 -5.37 13.77
N GLY A 163 3.30 -6.44 14.55
CA GLY A 163 4.33 -6.97 15.42
C GLY A 163 3.89 -8.16 16.25
N ALA A 164 4.68 -8.50 17.26
CA ALA A 164 4.43 -9.61 18.16
C ALA A 164 4.95 -9.31 19.58
N PRO A 165 4.50 -10.07 20.61
CA PRO A 165 4.99 -9.92 21.99
C PRO A 165 6.44 -10.41 22.18
N ASP A 166 6.89 -11.36 21.36
CA ASP A 166 8.22 -11.96 21.43
C ASP A 166 8.88 -12.09 20.05
N LEU A 167 10.20 -12.29 20.06
CA LEU A 167 11.03 -12.32 18.85
C LEU A 167 10.75 -13.54 17.96
N GLU A 168 10.44 -14.70 18.55
CA GLU A 168 10.18 -15.93 17.80
C GLU A 168 8.87 -15.81 17.03
N THR A 169 7.81 -15.37 17.70
CA THR A 169 6.50 -15.11 17.08
C THR A 169 6.60 -14.04 15.99
N ALA A 170 7.36 -12.97 16.22
CA ALA A 170 7.58 -11.93 15.21
C ALA A 170 8.27 -12.49 13.95
N ARG A 171 9.31 -13.33 14.10
CA ARG A 171 9.97 -13.97 12.94
C ARG A 171 9.05 -14.91 12.19
N ARG A 172 8.27 -15.70 12.91
CA ARG A 172 7.27 -16.60 12.31
C ARG A 172 6.23 -15.80 11.52
N LEU A 173 5.75 -14.69 12.10
CA LEU A 173 4.81 -13.79 11.43
C LEU A 173 5.43 -13.19 10.15
N GLN A 174 6.67 -12.69 10.20
CA GLN A 174 7.35 -12.17 9.00
C GLN A 174 7.46 -13.23 7.89
N SER A 175 7.80 -14.48 8.24
CA SER A 175 7.84 -15.56 7.25
C SER A 175 6.48 -15.87 6.68
N GLN A 176 5.45 -15.99 7.53
CA GLN A 176 4.08 -16.26 7.06
C GLN A 176 3.58 -15.15 6.14
N LEU A 177 3.82 -13.88 6.46
CA LEU A 177 3.43 -12.75 5.60
C LEU A 177 4.12 -12.83 4.23
N ARG A 178 5.42 -13.08 4.21
CA ARG A 178 6.19 -13.24 2.98
C ARG A 178 5.66 -14.40 2.14
N ASP A 179 5.42 -15.56 2.76
CA ASP A 179 5.00 -16.77 2.05
C ASP A 179 3.55 -16.67 1.56
N ALA A 180 2.65 -16.07 2.35
CA ALA A 180 1.26 -15.81 1.97
C ALA A 180 1.19 -14.84 0.77
N LEU A 181 1.84 -13.68 0.85
CA LEU A 181 1.83 -12.71 -0.26
C LEU A 181 2.54 -13.25 -1.50
N LYS A 182 3.62 -14.03 -1.32
CA LYS A 182 4.28 -14.70 -2.44
C LYS A 182 3.36 -15.73 -3.12
N SER A 183 2.42 -16.36 -2.41
CA SER A 183 1.47 -17.32 -2.99
C SER A 183 0.50 -16.68 -4.00
N CYS A 184 0.19 -15.38 -3.83
CA CYS A 184 -0.57 -14.57 -4.77
C CYS A 184 0.31 -13.74 -5.73
N GLY A 185 1.63 -13.92 -5.68
CA GLY A 185 2.59 -13.25 -6.54
C GLY A 185 3.01 -11.86 -6.07
N MET A 186 2.62 -11.45 -4.85
CA MET A 186 3.02 -10.19 -4.23
C MET A 186 4.35 -10.32 -3.48
N THR A 187 5.11 -9.23 -3.46
CA THR A 187 6.46 -9.16 -2.86
C THR A 187 6.48 -8.06 -1.81
N LEU A 188 7.04 -8.38 -0.64
CA LEU A 188 7.26 -7.45 0.46
C LEU A 188 8.66 -6.85 0.39
N LEU A 189 8.76 -5.54 0.61
CA LEU A 189 10.00 -4.77 0.61
C LEU A 189 10.06 -3.80 1.80
N LYS A 190 11.19 -3.11 1.92
CA LYS A 190 11.40 -2.01 2.88
C LYS A 190 11.06 -2.42 4.32
N TRP A 191 11.55 -3.58 4.72
CA TRP A 191 11.38 -4.04 6.10
C TRP A 191 12.06 -3.06 7.06
N SER A 192 11.33 -2.63 8.07
CA SER A 192 11.82 -1.78 9.15
C SER A 192 11.32 -2.32 10.49
N SER A 193 12.12 -2.23 11.55
CA SER A 193 11.82 -2.83 12.86
C SER A 193 12.49 -2.07 13.99
N ASN A 194 11.95 -2.17 15.20
CA ASN A 194 12.58 -1.68 16.42
C ASN A 194 13.66 -2.63 16.98
N SER A 195 13.80 -3.84 16.42
CA SER A 195 14.78 -4.85 16.82
C SER A 195 15.67 -5.19 15.62
N PRO A 196 17.00 -4.99 15.72
CA PRO A 196 17.94 -5.40 14.68
C PRO A 196 17.88 -6.91 14.38
N GLU A 197 17.55 -7.73 15.39
CA GLU A 197 17.47 -9.18 15.23
C GLU A 197 16.32 -9.63 14.32
N LEU A 198 15.31 -8.79 14.09
CA LEU A 198 14.23 -9.01 13.12
C LEU A 198 14.63 -8.61 11.69
N LEU A 199 15.44 -7.56 11.55
CA LEU A 199 15.90 -7.11 10.23
C LEU A 199 16.88 -8.13 9.63
N ASN A 200 17.81 -8.63 10.45
CA ASN A 200 18.82 -9.59 10.01
C ASN A 200 18.21 -10.93 9.53
N SER A 201 17.08 -11.36 10.10
CA SER A 201 16.38 -12.57 9.65
C SER A 201 15.59 -12.39 8.34
N SER A 202 15.34 -11.15 7.91
CA SER A 202 14.58 -10.84 6.70
C SER A 202 15.43 -10.69 5.43
N LEU A 203 16.76 -10.83 5.54
CA LEU A 203 17.71 -10.52 4.48
C LEU A 203 17.65 -11.50 3.29
N SER A 204 16.79 -11.13 2.33
CA SER A 204 17.11 -11.18 0.90
C SER A 204 17.03 -9.75 0.35
N THR A 205 18.20 -9.10 0.26
CA THR A 205 18.59 -7.99 -0.64
C THR A 205 17.86 -6.63 -0.64
N ASP A 206 16.79 -6.38 0.12
CA ASP A 206 16.07 -5.08 0.08
C ASP A 206 15.81 -4.45 1.47
N VAL A 207 16.88 -4.17 2.22
CA VAL A 207 16.81 -3.49 3.53
C VAL A 207 17.16 -2.01 3.39
N GLU A 208 16.21 -1.11 3.70
CA GLU A 208 16.49 0.31 3.93
C GLU A 208 16.57 0.55 5.46
N HIS A 209 17.82 0.69 5.95
CA HIS A 209 18.26 1.26 7.23
C HIS A 209 17.98 0.50 8.56
N SER A 210 19.06 0.35 9.33
CA SER A 210 19.05 0.35 10.80
C SER A 210 18.97 1.80 11.31
N PHE A 211 18.22 2.05 12.39
CA PHE A 211 18.05 3.40 12.93
C PHE A 211 19.26 3.86 13.75
N SER A 212 19.77 5.07 13.46
CA SER A 212 20.50 5.91 14.41
C SER A 212 19.57 6.99 14.95
N VAL A 213 19.61 7.20 16.26
CA VAL A 213 18.86 8.24 16.99
C VAL A 213 19.46 9.60 16.63
N ASP A 214 18.78 10.40 15.81
CA ASP A 214 19.13 11.81 15.61
C ASP A 214 18.10 12.70 16.31
N THR A 215 18.58 13.57 17.19
CA THR A 215 17.82 14.36 18.17
C THR A 215 17.21 15.66 17.64
N ASP A 216 17.13 15.87 16.33
CA ASP A 216 16.72 17.17 15.77
C ASP A 216 15.33 17.13 15.10
N LEU A 217 14.29 17.07 15.95
CA LEU A 217 12.89 17.16 15.55
C LEU A 217 12.49 18.63 15.28
N SER A 218 12.79 19.12 14.09
CA SER A 218 11.99 20.20 13.49
C SER A 218 10.74 19.60 12.89
N VAL A 219 9.63 19.72 13.62
CA VAL A 219 8.30 19.25 13.25
C VAL A 219 7.85 19.96 11.97
N LYS A 220 7.95 19.28 10.82
CA LYS A 220 7.23 19.65 9.59
C LYS A 220 5.89 18.91 9.58
N THR A 221 4.90 19.53 10.21
CA THR A 221 3.49 19.14 10.11
C THR A 221 2.98 19.49 8.71
N LEU A 222 2.17 18.59 8.13
CA LEU A 222 1.41 18.75 6.89
C LEU A 222 2.25 19.04 5.63
N GLU A 223 2.68 17.98 4.96
CA GLU A 223 2.53 17.72 3.52
C GLU A 223 3.53 16.60 3.14
N THR A 224 3.04 15.54 2.49
CA THR A 224 3.82 14.42 1.91
C THR A 224 4.52 13.42 2.85
N PHE A 225 3.76 12.56 3.53
CA PHE A 225 4.29 11.25 3.97
C PHE A 225 3.48 10.11 3.34
N GLY A 226 3.94 9.65 2.18
CA GLY A 226 3.44 8.43 1.53
C GLY A 226 4.05 7.16 2.12
N SER A 227 4.05 7.03 3.45
CA SER A 227 4.54 5.86 4.19
C SER A 227 4.14 6.03 5.66
N LEU A 228 3.06 5.36 6.12
CA LEU A 228 2.69 5.37 7.54
C LEU A 228 3.83 4.84 8.40
N SER A 229 4.59 3.90 7.83
CA SER A 229 5.86 3.37 8.36
C SER A 229 6.79 4.46 8.90
N ARG A 230 6.95 5.62 8.23
CA ARG A 230 7.82 6.71 8.72
C ARG A 230 7.23 7.49 9.90
N ILE A 231 5.92 7.71 9.92
CA ILE A 231 5.22 8.44 10.99
C ILE A 231 5.16 7.57 12.25
N VAL A 232 4.85 6.29 12.08
CA VAL A 232 4.57 5.36 13.17
C VAL A 232 5.85 4.97 13.92
N LEU A 233 6.97 4.78 13.22
CA LEU A 233 8.26 4.46 13.85
C LEU A 233 8.87 5.66 14.61
N CYS A 234 8.60 6.90 14.17
CA CYS A 234 9.07 8.12 14.85
C CYS A 234 8.38 8.35 16.21
N LEU A 235 7.15 7.85 16.37
CA LEU A 235 6.32 8.03 17.57
C LEU A 235 6.68 7.12 18.76
N ARG A 236 7.74 6.31 18.67
CA ARG A 236 8.28 5.50 19.77
C ARG A 236 9.50 6.14 20.46
N CYS A 237 9.83 7.39 20.13
CA CYS A 237 10.79 8.16 20.92
C CYS A 237 10.26 8.33 22.35
N PRO A 238 11.01 7.98 23.41
CA PRO A 238 10.48 8.03 24.76
C PRO A 238 10.16 9.49 25.12
N PHE A 239 8.88 9.75 25.40
CA PHE A 239 8.50 10.87 26.26
C PHE A 239 9.12 10.54 27.62
N GLN A 240 10.34 11.04 27.88
CA GLN A 240 10.85 11.10 29.24
C GLN A 240 9.91 12.05 30.00
N LEU A 241 8.97 11.47 30.73
CA LEU A 241 8.32 12.13 31.85
C LEU A 241 9.41 12.45 32.86
N ASN A 242 10.03 13.62 32.73
CA ASN A 242 10.84 14.18 33.79
C ASN A 242 9.90 14.45 34.97
N HIS A 243 9.93 13.54 35.94
CA HIS A 243 9.46 13.79 37.29
C HIS A 243 10.32 14.91 37.90
N HIS A 244 9.87 16.15 37.72
CA HIS A 244 10.16 17.22 38.65
C HIS A 244 8.84 17.80 39.11
N ILE A 245 8.37 17.27 40.25
CA ILE A 245 7.40 17.91 41.12
C ILE A 245 8.19 18.98 41.90
N PRO A 246 7.99 20.29 41.70
CA PRO A 246 8.40 21.26 42.69
C PRO A 246 7.39 21.18 43.83
N SER A 247 7.88 20.88 45.03
CA SER A 247 7.10 20.98 46.25
C SER A 247 6.60 22.41 46.42
N VAL A 248 5.29 22.62 46.34
CA VAL A 248 4.67 23.83 46.88
C VAL A 248 4.57 23.62 48.40
N ARG A 249 5.45 24.28 49.16
CA ARG A 249 5.16 24.61 50.56
C ARG A 249 4.40 25.94 50.57
N CYS A 250 3.40 26.04 51.44
CA CYS A 250 2.76 27.29 51.81
C CYS A 250 3.78 28.35 52.22
#